data_AF-A0A133UQ51-F1
#
_entry.id   AF-A0A133UQ51-F1
#
_cell.length_a   1.000
_cell.length_b   1.000
_cell.length_c   1.000
_cell.angle_alpha   90.00
_cell.angle_beta   90.00
_cell.angle_gamma   90.00
#
_symmetry.space_group_name_H-M   'P 1'
#
loop_
_entity.id
_entity.type
_entity.pdbx_description
1 polymer ?
#
loop_
_entity_poly.entity_id
_entity_poly.type
_entity_poly.pdbx_seq_one_letter_code
_entity_poly.pdbx_strand_id
1 'polypeptide(L)'
;MLFFKSKRICNGINVESPWVILGIAWVIIFSLYTLLQTIPPLLPILNKNLDISHFQGGILYAAPLLMIVLFSYLLGHWSDRLGVFRSVKFGVTLAVIFAILRTISRAYYQLLFFNLIFGFGFAWCYPNLPKIVKNSTFTPLPSFAE
;
A
#
# COMPACT_ATOMS: atom_id res chain seq x y z
N MET A 1 -19.64 27.31 -3.96
CA MET A 1 -20.61 26.30 -4.42
C MET A 1 -19.99 24.91 -4.72
N LEU A 2 -18.80 24.54 -4.21
CA LEU A 2 -18.13 23.26 -4.54
C LEU A 2 -17.78 22.36 -3.35
N PHE A 3 -18.25 22.67 -2.13
CA PHE A 3 -17.87 21.92 -0.92
C PHE A 3 -18.80 20.75 -0.56
N PHE A 4 -19.95 20.59 -1.23
CA PHE A 4 -20.99 19.64 -0.82
C PHE A 4 -20.96 18.28 -1.55
N LYS A 5 -20.07 18.08 -2.52
CA LYS A 5 -20.03 16.84 -3.33
C LYS A 5 -19.12 15.74 -2.77
N SER A 6 -18.43 15.99 -1.65
CA SER A 6 -17.58 14.98 -0.98
C SER A 6 -18.33 14.10 0.02
N LYS A 7 -19.49 14.55 0.54
CA LYS A 7 -20.29 13.76 1.51
C LYS A 7 -21.04 12.58 0.89
N ARG A 8 -21.24 12.56 -0.43
CA ARG A 8 -22.13 11.58 -1.10
C ARG A 8 -21.50 10.21 -1.38
N ILE A 9 -20.21 10.02 -1.08
CA ILE A 9 -19.52 8.72 -1.30
C ILE A 9 -19.55 7.87 -0.02
N CYS A 10 -19.99 8.42 1.12
CA CYS A 10 -20.18 7.67 2.36
C CYS A 10 -21.49 6.85 2.38
N ASN A 11 -22.35 6.93 1.36
CA ASN A 11 -23.73 6.43 1.44
C ASN A 11 -23.94 4.96 1.02
N GLY A 12 -22.87 4.17 0.86
CA GLY A 12 -22.95 2.79 0.38
C GLY A 12 -22.30 1.72 1.26
N ILE A 13 -21.62 2.12 2.34
CA ILE A 13 -21.06 1.21 3.34
C ILE A 13 -21.67 1.61 4.67
N ASN A 14 -22.79 0.98 5.03
CA ASN A 14 -23.28 0.95 6.40
C ASN A 14 -22.27 0.14 7.22
N VAL A 15 -21.23 0.80 7.69
CA VAL A 15 -20.23 0.21 8.58
C VAL A 15 -20.79 0.27 10.00
N GLU A 16 -21.64 -0.70 10.31
CA GLU A 16 -22.22 -0.86 11.66
C GLU A 16 -21.17 -1.23 12.71
N SER A 17 -19.93 -1.55 12.30
CA SER A 17 -18.84 -1.83 13.24
C SER A 17 -17.48 -1.26 12.77
N PRO A 18 -16.85 -0.35 13.54
CA PRO A 18 -15.49 0.14 13.26
C PRO A 18 -14.44 -0.97 13.26
N TRP A 19 -14.73 -2.10 13.92
CA TRP A 19 -13.91 -3.30 13.97
C TRP A 19 -13.70 -3.96 12.60
N VAL A 20 -14.72 -3.97 11.72
CA VAL A 20 -14.60 -4.58 10.37
C VAL A 20 -13.62 -3.79 9.50
N ILE A 21 -13.63 -2.46 9.60
CA ILE A 21 -12.70 -1.59 8.86
C ILE A 21 -11.27 -1.80 9.34
N LEU A 22 -11.10 -1.93 10.65
CA LEU A 22 -9.82 -2.27 11.28
C LEU A 22 -9.30 -3.61 10.76
N GLY A 23 -10.16 -4.63 10.70
CA GLY A 23 -9.83 -5.95 10.14
C GLY A 23 -9.38 -5.86 8.68
N ILE A 24 -10.13 -5.15 7.82
CA ILE A 24 -9.78 -4.98 6.40
C ILE A 24 -8.46 -4.23 6.24
N ALA A 25 -8.26 -3.13 6.97
CA ALA A 25 -7.01 -2.37 6.94
C ALA A 25 -5.82 -3.23 7.38
N TRP A 26 -6.00 -4.03 8.43
CA TRP A 26 -4.97 -4.95 8.92
C TRP A 26 -4.61 -6.01 7.88
N VAL A 27 -5.60 -6.66 7.25
CA VAL A 27 -5.39 -7.67 6.20
C VAL A 27 -4.63 -7.09 5.00
N ILE A 28 -4.92 -5.84 4.63
CA ILE A 28 -4.21 -5.15 3.54
C ILE A 28 -2.74 -4.92 3.91
N ILE A 29 -2.45 -4.32 5.08
CA ILE A 29 -1.06 -4.11 5.53
C ILE A 29 -0.30 -5.42 5.65
N PHE A 30 -0.93 -6.45 6.22
CA PHE A 30 -0.35 -7.77 6.37
C PHE A 30 0.07 -8.33 5.01
N SER A 31 -0.86 -8.35 4.05
CA SER A 31 -0.62 -8.85 2.69
C SER A 31 0.52 -8.09 1.98
N LEU A 32 0.53 -6.76 2.11
CA LEU A 32 1.56 -5.91 1.52
C LEU A 32 2.96 -6.19 2.13
N TYR A 33 3.05 -6.39 3.45
CA TYR A 33 4.30 -6.73 4.12
C TYR A 33 4.79 -8.13 3.76
N THR A 34 3.90 -9.12 3.64
CA THR A 34 4.26 -10.47 3.20
C THR A 34 4.87 -10.44 1.79
N LEU A 35 4.29 -9.65 0.88
CA LEU A 35 4.84 -9.46 -0.48
C LEU A 35 6.22 -8.79 -0.46
N LEU A 36 6.44 -7.84 0.45
CA LEU A 36 7.73 -7.17 0.62
C LEU A 36 8.80 -8.13 1.18
N GLN A 37 8.45 -9.01 2.10
CA GLN A 37 9.36 -10.00 2.70
C GLN A 37 9.58 -11.27 1.85
N THR A 38 8.88 -11.40 0.72
CA THR A 38 9.03 -12.55 -0.18
C THR A 38 10.37 -12.53 -0.93
N ILE A 39 11.05 -11.39 -1.04
CA ILE A 39 12.35 -11.28 -1.75
C ILE A 39 13.48 -12.06 -1.06
N PRO A 40 13.78 -11.82 0.25
CA PRO A 40 14.86 -12.51 0.95
C PRO A 40 14.90 -14.04 0.81
N PRO A 41 13.79 -14.79 0.98
CA PRO A 41 13.81 -16.25 0.82
C PRO A 41 13.97 -16.71 -0.64
N LEU A 42 13.64 -15.86 -1.61
CA LEU A 42 13.81 -16.16 -3.04
C LEU A 42 15.21 -15.86 -3.59
N LEU A 43 16.03 -15.06 -2.88
CA LEU A 43 17.41 -14.76 -3.29
C LEU A 43 18.26 -16.00 -3.66
N PRO A 44 18.32 -17.08 -2.86
CA PRO A 44 19.13 -18.25 -3.21
C PRO A 44 18.65 -18.95 -4.49
N ILE A 45 17.34 -18.91 -4.76
CA ILE A 45 16.74 -19.47 -5.98
C ILE A 45 17.04 -18.57 -7.19
N LEU A 46 16.98 -17.26 -7.04
CA LEU A 46 17.34 -16.31 -8.10
C LEU A 46 18.83 -16.39 -8.46
N ASN A 47 19.72 -16.54 -7.48
CA ASN A 47 21.16 -16.69 -7.72
C ASN A 47 21.45 -17.94 -8.56
N LYS A 48 20.76 -19.06 -8.29
CA LYS A 48 20.94 -20.31 -9.03
C LYS A 48 20.39 -20.27 -10.47
N ASN A 49 19.34 -19.49 -10.72
CA ASN A 49 18.65 -19.46 -12.02
C ASN A 49 19.10 -18.32 -12.95
N LEU A 50 19.62 -17.21 -12.42
CA LEU A 50 19.98 -16.03 -13.21
C LEU A 50 21.45 -15.62 -13.07
N ASP A 51 22.29 -16.40 -12.37
CA ASP A 51 23.73 -16.11 -12.15
C ASP A 51 23.98 -14.71 -11.55
N ILE A 52 23.06 -14.30 -10.67
CA ILE A 52 22.98 -12.95 -10.12
C ILE A 52 24.03 -12.77 -9.02
N SER A 53 24.81 -11.68 -9.11
CA SER A 53 25.74 -11.29 -8.05
C SER A 53 25.00 -10.91 -6.76
N HIS A 54 25.54 -11.28 -5.59
CA HIS A 54 24.95 -10.94 -4.28
C HIS A 54 24.58 -9.45 -4.13
N PHE A 55 25.31 -8.56 -4.82
CA PHE A 55 25.03 -7.12 -4.86
C PHE A 55 23.67 -6.78 -5.52
N GLN A 56 23.34 -7.46 -6.62
CA GLN A 56 22.10 -7.24 -7.38
C GLN A 56 20.86 -7.71 -6.60
N GLY A 57 20.98 -8.77 -5.79
CA GLY A 57 19.92 -9.21 -4.88
C GLY A 57 19.62 -8.20 -3.78
N GLY A 58 20.67 -7.56 -3.22
CA GLY A 58 20.53 -6.46 -2.26
C GLY A 58 19.82 -5.25 -2.85
N ILE A 59 20.18 -4.84 -4.07
CA ILE A 59 19.49 -3.76 -4.80
C ILE A 59 18.02 -4.09 -5.00
N LEU A 60 17.70 -5.33 -5.36
CA LEU A 60 16.33 -5.75 -5.60
C LEU A 60 15.48 -5.62 -4.34
N TYR A 61 16.02 -5.91 -3.15
CA TYR A 61 15.34 -5.70 -1.88
C TYR A 61 15.25 -4.22 -1.47
N ALA A 62 16.32 -3.44 -1.68
CA ALA A 62 16.36 -2.02 -1.33
C ALA A 62 15.49 -1.15 -2.24
N ALA A 63 15.31 -1.53 -3.50
CA ALA A 63 14.53 -0.80 -4.51
C ALA A 63 13.11 -0.40 -4.04
N PRO A 64 12.24 -1.32 -3.59
CA PRO A 64 10.91 -0.96 -3.10
C PRO A 64 10.98 -0.11 -1.83
N LEU A 65 11.95 -0.34 -0.94
CA LEU A 65 12.14 0.46 0.28
C LEU A 65 12.50 1.91 -0.03
N LEU A 66 13.41 2.14 -0.98
CA LEU A 66 13.77 3.49 -1.43
C LEU A 66 12.56 4.22 -2.02
N MET A 67 11.79 3.54 -2.87
CA MET A 67 10.55 4.11 -3.42
C MET A 67 9.56 4.43 -2.30
N ILE A 68 9.40 3.54 -1.31
CA ILE A 68 8.50 3.79 -0.18
C ILE A 68 8.94 5.05 0.57
N VAL A 69 10.22 5.19 0.90
CA VAL A 69 10.73 6.35 1.65
C VAL A 69 10.55 7.66 0.89
N LEU A 70 10.93 7.68 -0.40
CA LEU A 70 10.85 8.88 -1.23
C LEU A 70 9.39 9.33 -1.46
N PHE A 71 8.51 8.37 -1.72
CA PHE A 71 7.13 8.67 -2.11
C PHE A 71 6.16 8.75 -0.94
N SER A 72 6.45 8.15 0.22
CA SER A 72 5.54 8.18 1.38
C SER A 72 5.17 9.62 1.79
N TYR A 73 6.13 10.55 1.73
CA TYR A 73 5.87 11.97 2.01
C TYR A 73 4.97 12.65 0.96
N LEU A 74 5.31 12.51 -0.33
CA LEU A 74 4.55 13.11 -1.43
C LEU A 74 3.12 12.54 -1.50
N LEU A 75 2.99 11.23 -1.40
CA LEU A 75 1.74 10.52 -1.59
C LEU A 75 0.79 10.70 -0.41
N GLY A 76 1.33 10.89 0.80
CA GLY A 76 0.56 11.26 1.98
C GLY A 76 -0.13 12.63 1.84
N HIS A 77 0.51 13.59 1.15
CA HIS A 77 -0.08 14.90 0.86
C HIS A 77 -1.09 14.83 -0.30
N TRP A 78 -0.77 14.06 -1.35
CA TRP A 78 -1.64 13.90 -2.51
C TRP A 78 -2.95 13.17 -2.19
N SER A 79 -2.92 12.21 -1.28
CA SER A 79 -4.10 11.44 -0.89
C SER A 79 -5.15 12.25 -0.15
N ASP A 80 -4.72 13.26 0.62
CA ASP A 80 -5.63 14.17 1.34
C ASP A 80 -6.46 15.03 0.38
N ARG A 81 -5.95 15.29 -0.85
CA ARG A 81 -6.69 16.02 -1.88
C ARG A 81 -7.65 15.14 -2.69
N LEU A 82 -7.28 13.90 -2.95
CA LEU A 82 -8.05 12.96 -3.81
C LEU A 82 -9.12 12.17 -3.05
N GLY A 83 -9.04 12.17 -1.71
CA GLY A 83 -9.87 11.39 -0.82
C GLY A 83 -9.20 10.07 -0.44
N VAL A 84 -9.22 9.77 0.86
CA VAL A 84 -8.47 8.68 1.48
C VAL A 84 -8.91 7.30 0.96
N PHE A 85 -10.23 7.06 0.84
CA PHE A 85 -10.76 5.76 0.36
C PHE A 85 -10.39 5.45 -1.09
N ARG A 86 -10.46 6.44 -1.99
CA ARG A 86 -10.09 6.27 -3.39
C ARG A 86 -8.60 5.99 -3.52
N SER A 87 -7.80 6.76 -2.79
CA SER A 87 -6.34 6.60 -2.74
C SER A 87 -5.91 5.19 -2.32
N VAL A 88 -6.54 4.63 -1.28
CA VAL A 88 -6.23 3.26 -0.83
C VAL A 88 -6.65 2.23 -1.86
N LYS A 89 -7.85 2.34 -2.45
CA LYS A 89 -8.27 1.42 -3.52
C LYS A 89 -7.29 1.42 -4.69
N PHE A 90 -6.90 2.59 -5.18
CA PHE A 90 -5.95 2.70 -6.28
C PHE A 90 -4.60 2.10 -5.92
N GLY A 91 -4.05 2.42 -4.75
CA GLY A 91 -2.77 1.86 -4.29
C GLY A 91 -2.78 0.34 -4.17
N VAL A 92 -3.86 -0.24 -3.60
CA VAL A 92 -3.98 -1.69 -3.45
C VAL A 92 -4.13 -2.38 -4.81
N THR A 93 -4.97 -1.85 -5.70
CA THR A 93 -5.13 -2.42 -7.05
C THR A 93 -3.80 -2.38 -7.81
N LEU A 94 -3.08 -1.26 -7.72
CA LEU A 94 -1.76 -1.12 -8.32
C LEU A 94 -0.80 -2.18 -7.74
N ALA A 95 -0.69 -2.27 -6.41
CA ALA A 95 0.19 -3.22 -5.74
C ALA A 95 -0.11 -4.69 -6.13
N VAL A 96 -1.39 -5.07 -6.23
CA VAL A 96 -1.80 -6.43 -6.64
C VAL A 96 -1.41 -6.73 -8.09
N ILE A 97 -1.66 -5.79 -9.01
CA ILE A 97 -1.32 -5.98 -10.44
C ILE A 97 0.19 -6.21 -10.58
N PHE A 98 1.02 -5.38 -9.95
CA PHE A 98 2.47 -5.51 -10.05
C PHE A 98 3.02 -6.68 -9.26
N ALA A 99 2.37 -7.12 -8.17
CA ALA A 99 2.73 -8.34 -7.48
C ALA A 99 2.54 -9.58 -8.38
N ILE A 100 1.45 -9.64 -9.15
CA ILE A 100 1.23 -10.74 -10.12
C ILE A 100 2.24 -10.66 -11.27
N LEU A 101 2.47 -9.45 -11.79
CA LEU A 101 3.40 -9.23 -12.90
C LEU A 101 4.85 -9.60 -12.54
N ARG A 102 5.21 -9.41 -11.27
CA ARG A 102 6.49 -9.85 -10.71
C ARG A 102 6.66 -11.36 -10.77
N THR A 103 5.60 -12.17 -10.59
CA THR A 103 5.68 -13.64 -10.65
C THR A 103 5.96 -14.16 -12.07
N ILE A 104 5.54 -13.43 -13.10
CA ILE A 104 5.71 -13.83 -14.51
C ILE A 104 7.09 -13.43 -15.05
N SER A 105 7.80 -12.55 -14.34
CA SER A 105 9.06 -11.96 -14.81
C SER A 105 10.22 -12.95 -14.81
N ARG A 106 10.92 -13.04 -15.95
CA ARG A 106 12.08 -13.93 -16.13
C ARG A 106 13.42 -13.18 -16.25
N ALA A 107 13.40 -11.86 -16.32
CA ALA A 107 14.59 -11.01 -16.43
C ALA A 107 14.77 -10.12 -15.20
N TYR A 108 16.03 -9.92 -14.79
CA TYR A 108 16.40 -9.08 -13.63
C TYR A 108 15.81 -7.67 -13.70
N TYR A 109 15.98 -6.98 -14.84
CA TYR A 109 15.51 -5.61 -15.03
C TYR A 109 13.98 -5.49 -14.96
N GLN A 110 13.24 -6.47 -15.47
CA GLN A 110 11.78 -6.50 -15.38
C GLN A 110 11.33 -6.66 -13.93
N LEU A 111 11.97 -7.58 -13.20
CA LEU A 111 11.72 -7.80 -11.78
C LEU A 111 11.99 -6.53 -10.96
N LEU A 112 13.09 -5.83 -11.24
CA LEU A 112 13.44 -4.57 -10.60
C LEU A 112 12.41 -3.49 -10.89
N PHE A 113 12.01 -3.33 -12.15
CA PHE A 113 11.02 -2.33 -12.56
C PHE A 113 9.66 -2.55 -11.89
N PHE A 114 9.15 -3.78 -11.89
CA PHE A 114 7.89 -4.09 -11.20
C PHE A 114 7.98 -3.92 -9.69
N ASN A 115 9.15 -4.20 -9.10
CA ASN A 115 9.35 -4.02 -7.67
C ASN A 115 9.39 -2.53 -7.26
N LEU A 116 9.94 -1.65 -8.11
CA LEU A 116 9.87 -0.21 -7.90
C LEU A 116 8.42 0.29 -7.91
N ILE A 117 7.62 -0.14 -8.89
CA ILE A 117 6.22 0.27 -8.99
C ILE A 117 5.38 -0.32 -7.84
N PHE A 118 5.69 -1.54 -7.43
CA PHE A 118 5.10 -2.13 -6.22
C PHE A 118 5.40 -1.26 -4.98
N GLY A 119 6.65 -0.81 -4.80
CA GLY A 119 7.03 0.11 -3.72
C GLY A 119 6.28 1.44 -3.76
N PHE A 120 6.03 1.97 -4.97
CA PHE A 120 5.20 3.17 -5.16
C PHE A 120 3.74 2.95 -4.72
N GLY A 121 3.13 1.82 -5.12
CA GLY A 121 1.78 1.44 -4.68
C GLY A 121 1.70 1.26 -3.15
N PHE A 122 2.74 0.65 -2.56
CA PHE A 122 2.85 0.45 -1.11
C PHE A 122 2.92 1.79 -0.36
N ALA A 123 3.78 2.73 -0.80
CA ALA A 123 3.85 4.07 -0.20
C ALA A 123 2.54 4.85 -0.32
N TRP A 124 1.74 4.58 -1.35
CA TRP A 124 0.40 5.18 -1.46
C TRP A 124 -0.57 4.62 -0.41
N CYS A 125 -0.52 3.33 -0.10
CA CYS A 125 -1.45 2.71 0.86
C CYS A 125 -1.08 3.02 2.31
N TYR A 126 0.21 2.90 2.66
CA TYR A 126 0.69 2.88 4.04
C TYR A 126 0.22 4.07 4.91
N PRO A 127 0.34 5.35 4.49
CA PRO A 127 -0.09 6.49 5.31
C PRO A 127 -1.62 6.70 5.31
N ASN A 128 -2.34 6.08 4.39
CA ASN A 128 -3.77 6.33 4.20
C ASN A 128 -4.67 5.39 4.99
N LEU A 129 -4.20 4.16 5.27
CA LEU A 129 -4.95 3.22 6.10
C LEU A 129 -5.28 3.75 7.51
N PRO A 130 -4.34 4.32 8.29
CA PRO A 130 -4.68 4.88 9.60
C PRO A 130 -5.65 6.06 9.52
N LYS A 131 -5.62 6.83 8.42
CA LYS A 131 -6.58 7.92 8.18
C LYS A 131 -8.00 7.39 7.97
N ILE A 132 -8.17 6.26 7.26
CA ILE A 132 -9.48 5.61 7.09
C ILE A 132 -10.02 5.14 8.44
N VAL A 133 -9.21 4.43 9.22
CA VAL A 133 -9.61 3.92 10.54
C VAL A 133 -9.97 5.05 11.48
N LYS A 134 -9.18 6.14 11.50
CA LYS A 134 -9.48 7.32 12.31
C LYS A 134 -10.85 7.91 11.96
N ASN A 135 -11.15 8.07 10.67
CA ASN A 135 -12.43 8.63 10.24
C ASN A 135 -13.63 7.72 10.55
N SER A 136 -13.42 6.41 10.68
CA SER A 136 -14.49 5.47 11.01
C SER A 136 -14.68 5.21 12.50
N THR A 137 -13.61 5.32 13.29
CA THR A 137 -13.65 5.04 14.75
C THR A 137 -14.01 6.29 15.55
N PHE A 138 -13.67 7.49 15.07
CA PHE A 138 -14.05 8.75 15.70
C PHE A 138 -15.34 9.33 15.08
N THR A 139 -16.48 8.70 15.36
CA THR A 139 -17.64 9.48 15.80
C THR A 139 -17.23 10.19 17.09
N PRO A 140 -17.56 11.48 17.30
CA PRO A 140 -17.18 12.18 18.53
C PRO A 140 -17.65 11.32 19.70
N LEU A 141 -16.71 10.89 20.56
CA LEU A 141 -17.07 10.51 21.91
C LEU A 141 -17.95 11.66 22.43
N PRO A 142 -19.15 11.40 22.97
CA PRO A 142 -19.90 12.45 23.62
C PRO A 142 -18.91 13.14 24.54
N SER A 143 -18.73 14.44 24.32
CA SER A 143 -18.06 15.31 25.28
C SER A 143 -18.58 14.88 26.64
N PHE A 144 -17.70 14.45 27.54
CA PHE A 144 -18.04 14.35 28.94
C PHE A 144 -18.61 15.72 29.31
N ALA A 145 -19.93 15.76 29.39
CA ALA A 145 -20.68 16.90 29.85
C ALA A 145 -20.53 16.86 31.36
N GLU A 146 -19.40 17.38 31.86
CA GLU A 146 -19.24 17.97 33.19
C GLU A 146 -18.21 19.10 33.10
#